data_AF-A0AAW7AKE2-F1
#
_entry.id   AF-A0AAW7AKE2-F1
#
_cell.length_a   1.000
_cell.length_b   1.000
_cell.length_c   1.000
_cell.angle_alpha   90.00
_cell.angle_beta   90.00
_cell.angle_gamma   90.00
#
_symmetry.space_group_name_H-M   'P 1'
#
loop_
_entity.id
_entity.type
_entity.pdbx_description
1 polymer ?
#
loop_
_entity_poly.entity_id
_entity_poly.type
_entity_poly.pdbx_seq_one_letter_code
_entity_poly.pdbx_strand_id
1 'polypeptide(L)'
;MNNDILNAFEEMASASNKVYSLNGEMNRLSELVGVLSEKVKAYREEGDNLGANAIANIALDDIEPEINYLYEDFHKSLKEFKQKAKRLKNVCAFYGINVQLGKNNKVINFNKESK
;
A
#
# COMPACT_ATOMS: atom_id res chain seq x y z
N MET A 1 -25.57 -15.96 0.08
CA MET A 1 -24.39 -15.39 0.75
C MET A 1 -24.88 -14.22 1.58
N ASN A 2 -24.52 -14.11 2.86
CA ASN A 2 -25.11 -13.10 3.74
C ASN A 2 -24.59 -11.71 3.37
N ASN A 3 -25.46 -10.71 3.17
CA ASN A 3 -25.09 -9.37 2.69
C ASN A 3 -23.98 -8.73 3.54
N ASP A 4 -23.93 -9.02 4.84
CA ASP A 4 -22.88 -8.53 5.75
C ASP A 4 -21.48 -9.02 5.37
N ILE A 5 -21.35 -10.29 4.95
CA ILE A 5 -20.08 -10.87 4.55
C ILE A 5 -19.61 -10.24 3.24
N LEU A 6 -20.54 -10.09 2.28
CA LEU A 6 -20.24 -9.48 0.99
C LEU A 6 -19.78 -8.02 1.18
N ASN A 7 -20.53 -7.22 1.95
CA ASN A 7 -20.17 -5.83 2.24
C ASN A 7 -18.81 -5.73 2.94
N ALA A 8 -18.56 -6.56 3.97
CA ALA A 8 -17.28 -6.56 4.68
C ALA A 8 -16.11 -7.00 3.77
N PHE A 9 -16.37 -7.88 2.80
CA PHE A 9 -15.38 -8.30 1.82
C PHE A 9 -15.08 -7.16 0.83
N GLU A 10 -16.10 -6.51 0.27
CA GLU A 10 -15.96 -5.40 -0.66
C GLU A 10 -15.20 -4.23 -0.03
N GLU A 11 -15.53 -3.87 1.21
CA GLU A 11 -14.82 -2.82 1.95
C GLU A 11 -13.34 -3.16 2.16
N MET A 12 -13.04 -4.41 2.54
CA MET A 12 -11.67 -4.89 2.74
C MET A 12 -10.91 -4.91 1.41
N ALA A 13 -11.53 -5.40 0.34
CA ALA A 13 -10.93 -5.45 -0.99
C ALA A 13 -10.64 -4.04 -1.52
N SER A 14 -11.56 -3.10 -1.35
CA SER A 14 -11.35 -1.69 -1.72
C SER A 14 -10.17 -1.07 -0.98
N ALA A 15 -10.03 -1.32 0.33
CA ALA A 15 -8.89 -0.82 1.10
C ALA A 15 -7.57 -1.51 0.68
N SER A 16 -7.61 -2.81 0.37
CA SER A 16 -6.45 -3.53 -0.14
C SER A 16 -5.99 -2.97 -1.49
N ASN A 17 -6.92 -2.69 -2.40
CA ASN A 17 -6.61 -2.09 -3.71
C ASN A 17 -5.94 -0.72 -3.56
N LYS A 18 -6.39 0.10 -2.60
CA LYS A 18 -5.75 1.39 -2.34
C LYS A 18 -4.30 1.22 -1.86
N VAL A 19 -4.04 0.27 -0.96
CA VAL A 19 -2.68 -0.07 -0.50
C VAL A 19 -1.79 -0.51 -1.68
N TYR A 20 -2.30 -1.41 -2.52
CA TYR A 20 -1.55 -1.87 -3.71
C TYR A 20 -1.26 -0.74 -4.71
N SER A 21 -2.24 0.11 -4.96
CA SER A 21 -2.09 1.27 -5.85
C SER A 21 -1.02 2.23 -5.33
N LEU A 22 -1.06 2.60 -4.05
CA LEU A 22 -0.05 3.48 -3.44
C LEU A 22 1.35 2.85 -3.49
N ASN A 23 1.47 1.55 -3.24
CA ASN A 23 2.74 0.85 -3.34
C ASN A 23 3.29 0.83 -4.78
N GLY A 24 2.41 0.64 -5.77
CA GLY A 24 2.78 0.73 -7.18
C GLY A 24 3.29 2.11 -7.57
N GLU A 25 2.62 3.17 -7.10
CA GLU A 25 3.00 4.56 -7.33
C GLU A 25 4.39 4.86 -6.75
N MET A 26 4.63 4.47 -5.49
CA MET A 26 5.93 4.64 -4.83
C MET A 26 7.05 3.89 -5.58
N ASN A 27 6.79 2.66 -6.02
CA ASN A 27 7.77 1.89 -6.80
C ASN A 27 8.10 2.59 -8.12
N ARG A 28 7.08 3.09 -8.85
CA ARG A 28 7.28 3.83 -10.10
C ARG A 28 8.15 5.07 -9.89
N LEU A 29 7.88 5.86 -8.85
CA LEU A 29 8.67 7.05 -8.55
C LEU A 29 10.10 6.69 -8.12
N SER A 30 10.28 5.62 -7.33
CA SER A 30 11.60 5.13 -6.96
C SER A 30 12.43 4.68 -8.17
N GLU A 31 11.80 3.98 -9.12
CA GLU A 31 12.44 3.63 -10.40
C GLU A 31 12.83 4.87 -11.20
N LEU A 32 11.94 5.88 -11.27
CA LEU A 32 12.24 7.15 -11.94
C LEU A 32 13.44 7.86 -11.30
N VAL A 33 13.51 7.95 -9.97
CA VAL A 33 14.67 8.51 -9.26
C VAL A 33 15.95 7.76 -9.61
N GLY A 34 15.89 6.43 -9.71
CA GLY A 34 17.01 5.61 -10.16
C GLY A 34 17.49 5.99 -11.56
N VAL A 35 16.57 6.12 -12.52
CA VAL A 35 16.88 6.54 -13.90
C VAL A 35 17.48 7.95 -13.94
N LEU A 36 16.91 8.91 -13.19
CA LEU A 36 17.43 10.27 -13.13
C LEU A 36 18.83 10.31 -12.52
N SER A 37 19.09 9.51 -11.49
CA SER A 37 20.42 9.38 -10.87
C SER A 37 21.49 8.91 -11.87
N GLU A 38 21.18 7.91 -12.71
CA GLU A 38 22.11 7.47 -13.76
C GLU A 38 22.32 8.56 -14.83
N LYS A 39 21.29 9.33 -15.18
CA LYS A 39 21.45 10.48 -16.09
C LYS A 39 22.33 11.56 -15.50
N VAL A 40 22.18 11.88 -14.21
CA VAL A 40 23.04 12.86 -13.51
C VAL A 40 24.51 12.45 -13.62
N LYS A 41 24.83 11.16 -13.47
CA LYS A 41 26.19 10.65 -13.62
C LYS A 41 26.71 10.85 -15.05
N ALA A 42 25.94 10.45 -16.05
CA ALA A 42 26.32 10.59 -17.46
C ALA A 42 26.60 12.06 -17.84
N TYR A 43 25.74 12.99 -17.42
CA TYR A 43 25.95 14.42 -17.67
C TYR A 43 27.23 14.96 -17.01
N ARG A 44 27.55 14.49 -15.80
CA ARG A 44 28.80 14.86 -15.12
C ARG A 44 30.03 14.31 -15.84
N GLU A 45 29.95 13.08 -16.37
CA GLU A 45 31.02 12.47 -17.16
C GLU A 45 31.28 13.24 -18.46
N GLU A 46 30.23 13.80 -19.07
CA GLU A 46 30.31 14.67 -20.26
C GLU A 46 30.71 16.12 -19.92
N GLY A 47 30.85 16.47 -18.64
CA GLY A 47 31.22 17.80 -18.17
C GLY A 47 30.06 18.80 -18.08
N ASP A 48 28.83 18.38 -18.36
CA ASP A 48 27.61 19.21 -18.22
C ASP A 48 27.09 19.19 -16.77
N ASN A 49 27.79 19.91 -15.91
CA ASN A 49 27.42 20.04 -14.50
C ASN A 49 26.11 20.80 -14.29
N LEU A 50 25.75 21.72 -15.20
CA LEU A 50 24.50 22.47 -15.08
C LEU A 50 23.29 21.59 -15.39
N GLY A 51 23.36 20.79 -16.47
CA GLY A 51 22.34 19.81 -16.81
C GLY A 51 22.21 18.73 -15.72
N ALA A 52 23.33 18.24 -15.19
CA ALA A 52 23.32 17.30 -14.07
C ALA A 52 22.63 17.88 -12.82
N ASN A 53 22.92 19.13 -12.46
CA ASN A 53 22.29 19.78 -11.30
C ASN A 53 20.80 20.06 -11.51
N ALA A 54 20.39 20.43 -12.72
CA ALA A 54 18.98 20.62 -13.05
C ALA A 54 18.18 19.31 -12.86
N ILE A 55 18.70 18.18 -13.34
CA ILE A 55 18.07 16.87 -13.16
C ILE A 55 18.04 16.46 -11.68
N ALA A 56 19.14 16.68 -10.95
CA ALA A 56 19.22 16.36 -9.54
C ALA A 56 18.19 17.16 -8.72
N ASN A 57 17.99 18.44 -9.04
CA ASN A 57 16.99 19.28 -8.38
C ASN A 57 15.56 18.77 -8.66
N ILE A 58 15.24 18.33 -9.88
CA ILE A 58 13.92 17.72 -10.15
C ILE A 58 13.69 16.49 -9.26
N ALA A 59 14.70 15.63 -9.10
CA ALA A 59 14.56 14.45 -8.25
C ALA A 59 14.33 14.81 -6.78
N LEU A 60 15.02 15.83 -6.27
CA LEU A 60 14.95 16.25 -4.86
C LEU A 60 13.74 17.13 -4.55
N ASP A 61 13.42 18.10 -5.42
CA ASP A 61 12.42 19.12 -5.14
C ASP A 61 11.02 18.69 -5.57
N ASP A 62 10.89 17.87 -6.63
CA ASP A 62 9.60 17.47 -7.17
C ASP A 62 9.22 16.03 -6.76
N ILE A 63 10.14 15.08 -6.89
CA ILE A 63 9.81 13.65 -6.74
C ILE A 63 9.90 13.17 -5.30
N GLU A 64 10.95 13.56 -4.56
CA GLU A 64 11.13 13.13 -3.17
C GLU A 64 9.96 13.53 -2.25
N PRO A 65 9.41 14.76 -2.32
CA PRO A 65 8.23 15.13 -1.52
C PRO A 65 7.00 14.31 -1.88
N GLU A 66 6.82 13.96 -3.17
CA GLU A 66 5.70 13.13 -3.62
C GLU A 66 5.81 11.71 -3.07
N ILE A 67 7.01 11.11 -3.08
CA ILE A 67 7.26 9.82 -2.44
C ILE A 67 6.96 9.87 -0.94
N ASN A 68 7.41 10.93 -0.25
CA ASN A 68 7.17 11.09 1.19
C ASN A 68 5.66 11.20 1.50
N TYR A 69 4.91 11.96 0.71
CA TYR A 69 3.46 12.05 0.83
C TYR A 69 2.77 10.69 0.60
N LEU A 70 3.17 9.97 -0.46
CA LEU A 70 2.64 8.63 -0.75
C LEU A 70 2.94 7.63 0.37
N TYR A 71 4.08 7.77 1.05
CA TYR A 71 4.46 6.91 2.17
C TYR A 71 3.54 7.12 3.38
N GLU A 72 3.20 8.37 3.70
CA GLU A 72 2.23 8.68 4.76
C GLU A 72 0.84 8.11 4.43
N ASP A 73 0.37 8.33 3.21
CA ASP A 73 -0.91 7.82 2.73
C ASP A 73 -0.95 6.29 2.69
N PHE A 74 0.17 5.65 2.36
CA PHE A 74 0.31 4.19 2.37
C PHE A 74 0.11 3.64 3.78
N HIS A 75 0.78 4.21 4.79
CA HIS A 75 0.64 3.74 6.18
C HIS A 75 -0.77 3.93 6.72
N LYS A 76 -1.40 5.05 6.39
CA LYS A 76 -2.80 5.30 6.73
C LYS A 76 -3.73 4.27 6.09
N SER A 77 -3.57 4.02 4.79
CA SER A 77 -4.36 3.04 4.03
C SER A 77 -4.12 1.61 4.53
N LEU A 78 -2.87 1.28 4.90
CA LEU A 78 -2.52 -0.02 5.45
C LEU A 78 -3.18 -0.26 6.82
N LYS A 79 -3.28 0.78 7.66
CA LYS A 79 -3.99 0.71 8.94
C LYS A 79 -5.49 0.47 8.73
N GLU A 80 -6.10 1.18 7.77
CA GLU A 80 -7.51 0.98 7.41
C GLU A 80 -7.76 -0.43 6.87
N PHE A 81 -6.92 -0.91 5.95
CA PHE A 81 -6.98 -2.28 5.44
C PHE A 81 -6.93 -3.31 6.58
N LYS A 82 -6.00 -3.18 7.53
CA LYS A 82 -5.90 -4.08 8.69
C LYS A 82 -7.18 -4.10 9.53
N GLN A 83 -7.81 -2.94 9.73
CA GLN A 83 -9.08 -2.83 10.46
C GLN A 83 -10.21 -3.54 9.71
N LYS A 84 -10.34 -3.31 8.40
CA LYS A 84 -11.38 -3.93 7.57
C LYS A 84 -11.18 -5.44 7.39
N ALA A 85 -9.94 -5.90 7.27
CA ALA A 85 -9.61 -7.33 7.29
C ALA A 85 -10.01 -7.99 8.61
N LYS A 86 -9.79 -7.33 9.76
CA LYS A 86 -10.27 -7.81 11.05
C LYS A 86 -11.80 -7.87 11.11
N ARG A 87 -12.49 -6.85 10.59
CA ARG A 87 -13.97 -6.84 10.51
C ARG A 87 -14.48 -8.01 9.68
N LEU A 88 -13.94 -8.23 8.48
CA LEU A 88 -14.32 -9.37 7.63
C LEU A 88 -14.14 -10.70 8.37
N LYS A 89 -13.00 -10.90 9.03
CA LYS A 89 -12.74 -12.11 9.83
C LYS A 89 -13.81 -12.32 10.90
N ASN A 90 -14.18 -11.25 11.62
CA ASN A 90 -15.20 -11.32 12.68
C ASN A 90 -16.59 -11.63 12.13
N VAL A 91 -16.99 -10.98 11.04
CA VAL A 91 -18.29 -11.22 10.39
C VAL A 91 -18.37 -12.65 9.88
N CYS A 92 -17.33 -13.16 9.23
CA CYS A 92 -17.28 -14.55 8.80
C CYS A 92 -17.37 -15.52 9.98
N ALA A 93 -16.62 -15.28 11.06
CA ALA A 93 -16.66 -16.11 12.26
C ALA A 93 -18.05 -16.15 12.92
N PHE A 94 -18.76 -15.02 12.97
CA PHE A 94 -20.15 -14.97 13.46
C PHE A 94 -21.10 -15.89 12.68
N TYR A 95 -20.85 -16.05 11.38
CA TYR A 95 -21.59 -16.96 10.51
C TYR A 95 -20.98 -18.36 10.41
N GLY A 96 -20.00 -18.70 11.27
CA GLY A 96 -19.36 -20.03 11.31
C GLY A 96 -18.35 -20.28 10.19
N ILE A 97 -17.96 -19.24 9.45
CA ILE A 97 -16.98 -19.33 8.37
C ILE A 97 -15.61 -18.94 8.91
N ASN A 98 -14.68 -19.88 8.89
CA ASN A 98 -13.31 -19.63 9.30
C ASN A 98 -12.48 -19.11 8.11
N VAL A 99 -12.04 -17.85 8.18
CA VAL A 99 -11.23 -17.22 7.13
C VAL A 99 -9.81 -16.97 7.63
N GLN A 100 -8.84 -17.52 6.92
CA GLN A 100 -7.42 -17.18 7.07
C GLN A 100 -7.03 -16.08 6.09
N LEU A 101 -6.74 -14.89 6.64
CA LEU A 101 -6.29 -13.72 5.87
C LEU A 101 -4.76 -13.52 5.95
N GLY A 102 -4.00 -14.49 6.47
CA GLY A 102 -2.54 -14.42 6.59
C GLY A 102 -1.93 -15.61 7.35
N LYS A 103 -0.59 -15.76 7.30
CA LYS A 103 0.14 -16.95 7.79
C LYS A 103 0.03 -17.23 9.30
N ASN A 104 -0.23 -16.24 10.15
CA ASN A 104 -0.16 -16.38 11.62
C ASN A 104 -1.47 -16.03 12.37
N ASN A 105 -2.61 -16.01 11.70
CA ASN A 105 -3.82 -15.42 12.28
C ASN A 105 -4.63 -16.43 13.11
N LYS A 106 -4.30 -16.63 14.40
CA LYS A 106 -5.10 -17.44 15.35
C LYS A 106 -6.59 -17.09 15.21
N VAL A 107 -7.41 -18.09 14.94
CA VAL A 107 -8.86 -17.96 14.75
C VAL A 107 -9.48 -18.02 16.15
N ILE A 108 -10.23 -16.99 16.53
CA ILE A 108 -11.05 -17.03 17.74
C ILE A 108 -12.39 -17.61 17.30
N ASN A 109 -12.65 -18.86 17.66
CA ASN A 109 -13.96 -19.49 17.42
C ASN A 109 -14.94 -19.00 18.48
N PHE A 110 -15.96 -18.27 18.07
CA PHE A 110 -17.13 -18.03 18.90
C PHE A 110 -18.14 -19.13 18.58
N ASN A 111 -18.21 -20.16 19.43
CA ASN A 111 -19.27 -21.14 19.33
C ASN A 111 -20.60 -20.43 19.59
N LYS A 112 -21.57 -20.56 18.68
CA LYS A 112 -22.96 -20.20 19.00
C LYS A 112 -23.43 -21.11 20.12
N GLU A 113 -23.78 -20.55 21.27
CA GLU A 113 -24.58 -21.27 22.26
C GLU A 113 -25.94 -21.56 21.62
N SER A 114 -26.11 -22.80 21.19
CA SER A 114 -27.42 -23.37 20.87
C SER A 114 -28.20 -23.49 22.18
N LYS A 115 -29.28 -22.71 22.29
CA LYS A 115 -30.35 -22.93 23.28
C LYS A 115 -31.11 -24.21 22.98
#